data_AF-A0A6A4DDZ8-F1
#
_entry.id   AF-A0A6A4DDZ8-F1
#
_cell.length_a   1.000
_cell.length_b   1.000
_cell.length_c   1.000
_cell.angle_alpha   90.00
_cell.angle_beta   90.00
_cell.angle_gamma   90.00
#
_symmetry.space_group_name_H-M   'P 1'
#
loop_
_entity.id
_entity.type
_entity.pdbx_description
1 polymer ?
#
loop_
_entity_poly.entity_id
_entity_poly.type
_entity_poly.pdbx_seq_one_letter_code
_entity_poly.pdbx_strand_id
1 'polypeptide(L)'
;MDVKAAVIAKKAARRQRYKKLLLLHVIHSSIKERNYLTVASLQDPASSAWQRLYDGWLPGSFVAAVSLPPASFELLLAEFSKFYKVKWRPGQRG
;
A
#
# COMPACT_ATOMS: atom_id res chain seq x y z
N MET A 1 -23.21 -50.27 6.85
CA MET A 1 -22.43 -49.06 7.20
C MET A 1 -23.34 -48.14 8.00
N ASP A 2 -22.90 -47.70 9.17
CA ASP A 2 -23.75 -46.97 10.12
C ASP A 2 -23.99 -45.53 9.65
N VAL A 3 -25.22 -45.23 9.23
CA VAL A 3 -25.63 -43.92 8.69
C VAL A 3 -25.34 -42.80 9.69
N LYS A 4 -25.42 -43.08 11.01
CA LYS A 4 -25.07 -42.13 12.06
C LYS A 4 -23.59 -41.75 12.02
N ALA A 5 -22.71 -42.73 11.82
CA ALA A 5 -21.26 -42.48 11.72
C ALA A 5 -20.92 -41.61 10.51
N ALA A 6 -21.59 -41.83 9.36
CA ALA A 6 -21.40 -41.01 8.16
C ALA A 6 -21.87 -39.55 8.36
N VAL A 7 -22.97 -39.33 9.06
CA VAL A 7 -23.47 -37.98 9.39
C VAL A 7 -22.52 -37.25 10.35
N ILE A 8 -22.01 -37.94 11.37
CA ILE A 8 -21.04 -37.39 12.31
C ILE A 8 -19.74 -37.00 11.59
N ALA A 9 -19.23 -37.87 10.72
CA ALA A 9 -18.03 -37.60 9.92
C ALA A 9 -18.20 -36.39 8.99
N LYS A 10 -19.35 -36.26 8.30
CA LYS A 10 -19.66 -35.07 7.49
C LYS A 10 -19.73 -33.79 8.33
N LYS A 11 -20.32 -33.85 9.52
CA LYS A 11 -20.41 -32.70 10.44
C LYS A 11 -19.04 -32.28 10.97
N ALA A 12 -18.18 -33.24 11.30
CA ALA A 12 -16.80 -33.01 11.70
C ALA A 12 -15.96 -32.40 10.56
N ALA A 13 -16.08 -32.94 9.34
CA ALA A 13 -15.40 -32.41 8.15
C ALA A 13 -15.85 -30.97 7.83
N ARG A 14 -17.16 -30.68 7.94
CA ARG A 14 -17.70 -29.32 7.77
C ARG A 14 -17.13 -28.36 8.83
N ARG A 15 -17.07 -28.78 10.09
CA ARG A 15 -16.48 -27.99 11.18
C ARG A 15 -15.00 -27.69 10.94
N GLN A 16 -14.25 -28.68 10.45
CA GLN A 16 -12.83 -28.52 10.14
C GLN A 16 -12.59 -27.56 8.97
N ARG A 17 -13.41 -27.65 7.91
CA ARG A 17 -13.38 -26.69 6.79
C ARG A 17 -13.69 -25.27 7.26
N TYR A 18 -14.70 -25.11 8.11
CA TYR A 18 -15.07 -23.81 8.66
C TYR A 18 -13.94 -23.18 9.50
N LYS A 19 -13.27 -23.97 10.35
CA LYS A 19 -12.09 -23.51 11.10
C LYS A 19 -10.97 -23.03 10.18
N LYS A 20 -10.68 -23.75 9.09
CA LYS A 20 -9.66 -23.34 8.11
C LYS A 20 -10.02 -22.02 7.42
N LEU A 21 -11.29 -21.85 7.04
CA LEU A 21 -11.76 -20.60 6.43
C LEU A 21 -11.67 -19.41 7.39
N LEU A 22 -12.03 -19.61 8.66
CA LEU A 22 -11.87 -18.57 9.68
C LEU A 22 -10.40 -18.19 9.86
N LEU A 23 -9.50 -19.18 9.94
CA LEU A 23 -8.07 -18.92 10.06
C LEU A 23 -7.53 -18.11 8.87
N LEU A 24 -7.90 -18.49 7.65
CA LEU A 24 -7.53 -17.75 6.43
C LEU A 24 -8.07 -16.31 6.46
N HIS A 25 -9.30 -16.11 6.91
CA HIS A 25 -9.90 -14.78 7.03
C HIS A 25 -9.15 -13.90 8.03
N VAL A 26 -8.76 -14.45 9.19
CA VAL A 26 -7.96 -13.74 10.20
C VAL A 26 -6.59 -13.38 9.64
N ILE A 27 -5.90 -14.31 8.98
CA ILE A 27 -4.61 -14.04 8.34
C ILE A 27 -4.74 -12.93 7.31
N HIS A 28 -5.72 -13.03 6.41
CA HIS A 28 -5.95 -12.02 5.37
C HIS A 28 -6.28 -10.63 5.96
N SER A 29 -7.08 -10.58 7.02
CA SER A 29 -7.41 -9.33 7.72
C SER A 29 -6.18 -8.74 8.41
N SER A 30 -5.35 -9.57 9.04
CA SER A 30 -4.09 -9.12 9.67
C SER A 30 -3.08 -8.56 8.66
N ILE A 31 -3.03 -9.13 7.45
CA ILE A 31 -2.21 -8.61 6.34
C ILE A 31 -2.76 -7.26 5.89
N LYS A 32 -4.08 -7.14 5.76
CA LYS A 32 -4.73 -5.87 5.41
C LYS A 32 -4.45 -4.79 6.46
N GLU A 33 -4.55 -5.10 7.74
CA GLU A 33 -4.26 -4.18 8.86
C GLU A 33 -2.78 -3.76 8.90
N ARG A 34 -1.84 -4.71 8.75
CA ARG A 34 -0.39 -4.39 8.72
C ARG A 34 0.01 -3.54 7.52
N ASN A 35 -0.63 -3.76 6.38
CA ASN A 35 -0.40 -2.98 5.17
C ASN A 35 -1.39 -1.81 5.05
N TYR A 36 -2.19 -1.52 6.08
CA TYR A 36 -3.11 -0.40 6.08
C TYR A 36 -2.32 0.86 6.40
N LEU A 37 -1.82 1.51 5.35
CA LEU A 37 -1.28 2.86 5.49
C LEU A 37 -2.46 3.81 5.71
N THR A 38 -2.61 4.29 6.95
CA THR A 38 -3.51 5.42 7.23
C THR A 38 -2.89 6.67 6.64
N VAL A 39 -3.73 7.66 6.29
CA VAL A 39 -3.22 8.89 5.68
C VAL A 39 -2.27 9.63 6.63
N ALA A 40 -2.49 9.55 7.94
CA ALA A 40 -1.60 10.07 8.97
C ALA A 40 -0.24 9.35 9.05
N SER A 41 -0.14 8.13 8.51
CA SER A 41 1.13 7.40 8.36
C SER A 41 1.88 7.78 7.09
N LEU A 42 1.23 8.50 6.16
CA LEU A 42 1.88 9.07 5.00
C LEU A 42 2.42 10.44 5.41
N GLN A 43 3.74 10.57 5.42
CA GLN A 43 4.36 11.87 5.60
C GLN A 43 3.94 12.79 4.44
N ASP A 44 3.62 14.04 4.74
CA ASP A 44 3.29 15.04 3.72
C ASP A 44 4.40 15.03 2.65
N PRO A 45 4.08 14.73 1.38
CA PRO A 45 5.06 14.72 0.29
C PRO A 45 5.86 16.02 0.23
N ALA A 46 5.25 17.16 0.57
CA ALA A 46 5.91 18.47 0.60
C ALA A 46 7.04 18.56 1.65
N SER A 47 6.96 17.74 2.71
CA SER A 47 7.97 17.69 3.77
C SER A 47 9.05 16.61 3.54
N SER A 48 8.92 15.83 2.47
CA SER A 48 9.84 14.72 2.19
C SER A 48 11.26 15.21 1.91
N ALA A 49 12.26 14.37 2.20
CA ALA A 49 13.66 14.68 1.86
C ALA A 49 13.85 14.87 0.34
N TRP A 50 13.06 14.15 -0.47
CA TRP A 50 13.04 14.30 -1.92
C TRP A 50 12.53 15.67 -2.36
N GLN A 51 11.44 16.15 -1.76
CA GLN A 51 10.91 17.48 -2.08
C GLN A 51 11.91 18.57 -1.68
N ARG A 52 12.52 18.47 -0.49
CA ARG A 52 13.55 19.44 -0.06
C ARG A 52 14.77 19.44 -0.99
N LEU A 53 15.16 18.27 -1.51
CA LEU A 53 16.26 18.15 -2.46
C LEU A 53 15.90 18.79 -3.81
N TYR A 54 14.65 18.60 -4.26
CA TYR A 54 14.11 19.22 -5.47
C TYR A 54 14.02 20.75 -5.33
N ASP A 55 13.42 21.26 -4.25
CA ASP A 55 13.23 22.69 -4.00
C ASP A 55 14.56 23.43 -3.75
N GLY A 56 15.56 22.73 -3.17
CA GLY A 56 16.87 23.30 -2.87
C GLY A 56 17.74 23.55 -4.11
N TRP A 57 17.39 22.99 -5.28
CA TRP A 57 18.07 23.21 -6.56
C TRP A 57 19.60 23.10 -6.51
N LEU A 58 20.15 22.27 -5.62
CA LEU A 58 21.59 22.01 -5.52
C LEU A 58 22.00 20.99 -6.58
N PRO A 59 22.59 21.40 -7.73
CA PRO A 59 22.68 20.53 -8.90
C PRO A 59 23.56 19.31 -8.64
N GLY A 60 24.65 19.46 -7.88
CA GLY A 60 25.54 18.35 -7.54
C GLY A 60 24.87 17.29 -6.67
N SER A 61 24.16 17.71 -5.61
CA SER A 61 23.44 16.79 -4.72
C SER A 61 22.25 16.14 -5.40
N PHE A 62 21.55 16.88 -6.26
CA PHE A 62 20.43 16.36 -7.04
C PHE A 62 20.89 15.32 -8.06
N VAL A 63 21.94 15.63 -8.84
CA VAL A 63 22.54 14.68 -9.79
C VAL A 63 23.10 13.47 -9.06
N ALA A 64 23.71 13.62 -7.89
CA ALA A 64 24.19 12.46 -7.13
C ALA A 64 23.06 11.53 -6.65
N ALA A 65 21.88 12.07 -6.35
CA ALA A 65 20.75 11.30 -5.84
C ALA A 65 19.87 10.70 -6.95
N VAL A 66 19.64 11.44 -8.03
CA VAL A 66 18.70 11.09 -9.12
C VAL A 66 19.44 10.64 -10.39
N SER A 67 20.75 10.84 -10.45
CA SER A 67 21.61 10.57 -11.63
C SER A 67 21.21 11.37 -12.88
N LEU A 68 20.35 12.38 -12.73
CA LEU A 68 19.86 13.23 -13.81
C LEU A 68 20.06 14.70 -13.45
N PRO A 69 20.38 15.56 -14.43
CA PRO A 69 20.29 17.00 -14.25
C PRO A 69 18.85 17.41 -13.90
N PRO A 70 18.66 18.46 -13.07
CA PRO A 70 17.33 18.95 -12.71
C PRO A 70 16.44 19.21 -13.93
N ALA A 71 16.98 19.86 -14.97
CA ALA A 71 16.23 20.15 -16.20
C ALA A 71 15.74 18.88 -16.94
N SER A 72 16.56 17.82 -16.97
CA SER A 72 16.16 16.55 -17.57
C SER A 72 15.11 15.83 -16.73
N PHE A 73 15.22 15.94 -15.41
CA PHE A 73 14.24 15.41 -14.48
C PHE A 73 12.88 16.11 -14.62
N GLU A 74 12.82 17.42 -14.83
CA GLU A 74 11.56 18.15 -15.04
C GLU A 74 10.78 17.65 -16.25
N LEU A 75 11.47 17.34 -17.36
CA LEU A 75 10.83 16.78 -18.56
C LEU A 75 10.19 15.41 -18.25
N LEU A 76 10.89 14.58 -17.49
CA LEU A 76 10.38 13.28 -17.06
C LEU A 76 9.22 13.45 -16.08
N LEU A 77 9.36 14.32 -15.09
CA LEU A 77 8.32 14.63 -14.11
C LEU A 77 7.04 15.14 -14.79
N ALA A 78 7.16 15.99 -15.81
CA ALA A 78 6.03 16.47 -16.60
C ALA A 78 5.26 15.32 -17.27
N GLU A 79 5.95 14.35 -17.86
CA GLU A 79 5.30 13.17 -18.47
C GLU A 79 4.64 12.28 -17.41
N PHE A 80 5.35 11.99 -16.32
CA PHE A 80 4.84 11.14 -15.24
C PHE A 80 3.67 11.78 -14.49
N SER A 81 3.66 13.10 -14.33
CA SER A 81 2.59 13.84 -13.62
C SER A 81 1.20 13.61 -14.25
N LYS A 82 1.15 13.35 -15.56
CA LYS A 82 -0.10 13.06 -16.28
C LYS A 82 -0.83 11.84 -15.73
N PHE A 83 -0.08 10.87 -15.21
CA PHE A 83 -0.61 9.62 -14.64
C PHE A 83 -1.01 9.76 -13.17
N TYR A 84 -0.41 10.72 -12.45
CA TYR A 84 -0.67 10.97 -11.03
C TYR A 84 -1.54 12.21 -10.84
N LYS A 85 -2.83 12.09 -11.17
CA LYS A 85 -3.81 13.10 -10.74
C LYS A 85 -3.99 12.99 -9.22
N VAL A 86 -3.45 13.96 -8.49
CA VAL A 86 -3.73 14.10 -7.06
C VAL A 86 -5.23 14.34 -6.92
N LYS A 87 -5.95 13.30 -6.47
CA LYS A 87 -7.38 13.42 -6.10
C LYS A 87 -7.44 14.19 -4.78
N TRP A 88 -7.26 15.50 -4.84
CA TRP A 88 -7.57 16.38 -3.71
C TRP A 88 -9.05 16.20 -3.36
N ARG A 89 -9.32 15.72 -2.15
CA ARG A 89 -10.67 15.75 -1.55
C ARG A 89 -10.71 16.91 -0.57
N PRO A 90 -11.46 17.99 -0.84
CA PRO A 90 -11.66 19.06 0.14
C PRO A 90 -12.27 18.45 1.42
N GLY A 91 -11.59 18.62 2.56
CA GLY A 91 -12.13 18.24 3.88
C GLY A 91 -11.57 16.97 4.51
N GLN A 92 -10.76 16.16 3.82
CA GLN A 92 -9.96 15.12 4.48
C GLN A 92 -8.53 15.62 4.61
N ARG A 93 -8.18 16.10 5.80
CA ARG A 93 -6.77 16.25 6.19
C ARG A 93 -6.13 14.88 6.07
N GLY A 94 -4.95 14.85 5.45
CA GLY A 94 -4.14 13.64 5.42
C GLY A 94 -3.81 13.18 6.83
#